data_AF-A0A6P0PB61-F1
#
_entry.id   AF-A0A6P0PB61-F1
#
_cell.length_a   1.000
_cell.length_b   1.000
_cell.length_c   1.000
_cell.angle_alpha   90.00
_cell.angle_beta   90.00
_cell.angle_gamma   90.00
#
_symmetry.space_group_name_H-M   'P 1'
#
loop_
_entity.id
_entity.type
_entity.pdbx_description
1 polymer ?
#
loop_
_entity_poly.entity_id
_entity_poly.type
_entity_poly.pdbx_seq_one_letter_code
_entity_poly.pdbx_strand_id
1 'polypeptide(L)'
;MPTGWQKVTNREETKSTNSNKPPEQTPTNNSSDKTTEINRMEMFIPEEPQKSLDDLIVPSTVKNRIDTALNRIKYHDILYDQWNLKSIDPRGKRTAINLFGLPGTGKTFCAEAIAHFLGKKIIKVNYA
;
A
#
# COMPACT_ATOMS: atom_id res chain seq x y z
N MET A 1 9.78 -27.15 1.60
CA MET A 1 8.84 -26.21 2.27
C MET A 1 7.43 -26.57 1.84
N PRO A 2 6.44 -26.55 2.75
CA PRO A 2 5.29 -27.45 2.71
C PRO A 2 4.19 -26.98 1.76
N THR A 3 3.89 -27.82 0.77
CA THR A 3 2.73 -27.79 -0.12
C THR A 3 1.58 -28.55 0.53
N GLY A 4 0.49 -27.86 0.90
CA GLY A 4 -0.58 -28.52 1.67
C GLY A 4 -1.92 -27.78 1.70
N TRP A 5 -2.41 -27.29 0.57
CA TRP A 5 -3.77 -26.75 0.48
C TRP A 5 -4.55 -27.50 -0.60
N GLN A 6 -5.51 -28.33 -0.17
CA GLN A 6 -6.46 -29.05 -1.01
C GLN A 6 -7.78 -28.27 -1.06
N LYS A 7 -8.35 -28.09 -2.26
CA LYS A 7 -9.68 -27.50 -2.45
C LYS A 7 -10.75 -28.54 -2.13
N VAL A 8 -11.55 -28.30 -1.11
CA VAL A 8 -12.75 -29.10 -0.83
C VAL A 8 -13.84 -28.67 -1.80
N THR A 9 -14.21 -29.56 -2.72
CA THR A 9 -15.35 -29.41 -3.61
C THR A 9 -16.35 -30.47 -3.19
N ASN A 10 -17.42 -30.08 -2.50
CA ASN A 10 -18.51 -31.01 -2.18
C ASN A 10 -19.80 -30.55 -2.84
N ARG A 11 -20.17 -31.27 -3.91
CA ARG A 11 -21.56 -31.59 -4.23
C ARG A 11 -21.68 -33.10 -4.12
N GLU A 12 -22.55 -33.60 -3.25
CA GLU A 12 -23.70 -34.42 -3.62
C GLU A 12 -24.50 -34.82 -2.37
N GLU A 13 -25.80 -34.99 -2.59
CA GLU A 13 -26.88 -35.23 -1.64
C GLU A 13 -26.78 -36.61 -0.96
N THR A 14 -27.33 -36.75 0.25
CA THR A 14 -28.36 -37.76 0.60
C THR A 14 -28.84 -37.62 2.06
N LYS A 15 -30.08 -38.06 2.28
CA LYS A 15 -31.01 -37.82 3.42
C LYS A 15 -30.76 -38.73 4.64
N SER A 16 -31.04 -38.23 5.86
CA SER A 16 -31.79 -38.97 6.92
C SER A 16 -31.98 -38.20 8.26
N THR A 17 -33.24 -37.88 8.58
CA THR A 17 -34.01 -37.89 9.87
C THR A 17 -33.46 -37.44 11.25
N ASN A 18 -34.29 -36.56 11.88
CA ASN A 18 -34.66 -36.39 13.31
C ASN A 18 -33.57 -36.16 14.39
N SER A 19 -33.73 -35.37 15.46
CA SER A 19 -34.80 -34.54 16.02
C SER A 19 -34.18 -33.77 17.20
N ASN A 20 -34.44 -32.45 17.36
CA ASN A 20 -34.63 -31.74 18.65
C ASN A 20 -34.67 -30.20 18.43
N LYS A 21 -35.62 -29.55 19.10
CA LYS A 21 -35.91 -28.09 19.15
C LYS A 21 -35.54 -27.58 20.58
N PRO A 22 -35.61 -26.28 20.95
CA PRO A 22 -35.20 -24.96 20.37
C PRO A 22 -34.14 -24.25 21.29
N PRO A 23 -33.54 -23.07 20.98
CA PRO A 23 -34.21 -21.76 21.00
C PRO A 23 -33.89 -20.85 19.79
N GLU A 24 -34.96 -20.29 19.23
CA GLU A 24 -35.08 -18.89 18.79
C GLU A 24 -33.77 -18.14 18.47
N GLN A 25 -33.36 -18.17 17.20
CA GLN A 25 -32.34 -17.26 16.67
C GLN A 25 -33.02 -16.07 16.00
N THR A 26 -33.07 -14.99 16.77
CA THR A 26 -33.30 -13.61 16.35
C THR A 26 -32.32 -13.24 15.21
N PRO A 27 -32.73 -12.51 14.16
CA PRO A 27 -31.82 -12.09 13.10
C PRO A 27 -30.83 -11.08 13.67
N THR A 28 -29.58 -11.48 13.91
CA THR A 28 -28.57 -10.59 14.50
C THR A 28 -27.71 -9.97 13.40
N ASN A 29 -28.15 -8.79 12.96
CA ASN A 29 -27.44 -7.63 12.40
C ASN A 29 -25.97 -7.77 11.93
N ASN A 30 -25.77 -7.81 10.61
CA ASN A 30 -24.48 -7.64 9.89
C ASN A 30 -23.96 -6.18 9.83
N SER A 31 -24.25 -5.35 10.84
CA SER A 31 -23.96 -3.90 10.81
C SER A 31 -22.63 -3.49 11.46
N SER A 32 -22.03 -4.33 12.32
CA SER A 32 -20.80 -3.98 13.07
C SER A 32 -19.51 -4.03 12.24
N ASP A 33 -19.44 -4.93 11.25
CA ASP A 33 -18.22 -5.12 10.44
C ASP A 33 -18.00 -3.98 9.45
N LYS A 34 -19.07 -3.44 8.86
CA LYS A 34 -18.99 -2.31 7.93
C LYS A 34 -18.50 -1.03 8.62
N THR A 35 -18.95 -0.78 9.84
CA THR A 35 -18.54 0.40 10.63
C THR A 35 -17.05 0.38 10.94
N THR A 36 -16.48 -0.81 11.17
CA THR A 36 -15.05 -0.98 11.46
C THR A 36 -14.19 -0.77 10.21
N GLU A 37 -14.66 -1.19 9.03
CA GLU A 37 -13.97 -0.90 7.77
C GLU A 37 -14.01 0.58 7.40
N ILE A 38 -15.17 1.22 7.51
CA ILE A 38 -15.33 2.66 7.24
C ILE A 38 -14.36 3.48 8.08
N ASN A 39 -14.27 3.21 9.39
CA ASN A 39 -13.34 3.89 10.29
C ASN A 39 -11.85 3.67 9.91
N ARG A 40 -11.50 2.51 9.35
CA ARG A 40 -10.12 2.27 8.86
C ARG A 40 -9.82 3.07 7.59
N MET A 41 -10.80 3.22 6.69
CA MET A 41 -10.62 4.03 5.47
C MET A 41 -10.46 5.52 5.76
N GLU A 42 -11.05 6.04 6.84
CA GLU A 42 -10.86 7.43 7.29
C GLU A 42 -9.39 7.77 7.60
N MET A 43 -8.52 6.79 7.87
CA MET A 43 -7.09 7.00 8.12
C MET A 43 -6.27 7.21 6.84
N PHE A 44 -6.83 6.99 5.66
CA PHE A 44 -6.11 7.04 4.37
C PHE A 44 -6.60 8.17 3.48
N ILE A 45 -6.61 9.39 4.02
CA ILE A 45 -7.02 10.58 3.27
C ILE A 45 -5.83 11.11 2.45
N PRO A 46 -5.96 11.24 1.11
CA PRO A 46 -4.93 11.85 0.30
C PRO A 46 -4.88 13.37 0.52
N GLU A 47 -3.73 13.87 0.93
CA GLU A 47 -3.43 15.30 1.14
C GLU A 47 -2.58 15.85 -0.01
N GLU A 48 -2.69 17.17 -0.25
CA GLU A 48 -1.78 17.86 -1.16
C GLU A 48 -0.43 18.11 -0.46
N PRO A 49 0.71 17.77 -1.09
CA PRO A 49 2.01 18.01 -0.51
C PRO A 49 2.32 19.51 -0.47
N GLN A 50 2.84 19.99 0.66
CA GLN A 50 3.07 21.42 0.90
C GLN A 50 4.54 21.85 0.77
N LYS A 51 5.45 20.91 0.51
CA LYS A 51 6.91 21.15 0.48
C LYS A 51 7.44 20.89 -0.92
N SER A 52 8.41 21.69 -1.38
CA SER A 52 9.14 21.47 -2.63
C SER A 52 10.53 20.87 -2.37
N LEU A 53 11.10 20.22 -3.40
CA LEU A 53 12.51 19.81 -3.38
C LEU A 53 13.45 21.02 -3.43
N ASP A 54 13.00 22.17 -3.93
CA ASP A 54 13.80 23.40 -3.99
C ASP A 54 14.13 23.95 -2.58
N ASP A 55 13.24 23.69 -1.62
CA ASP A 55 13.41 24.08 -0.22
C ASP A 55 14.24 23.04 0.58
N LEU A 56 14.61 21.92 -0.03
CA LEU A 56 15.32 20.82 0.64
C LEU A 56 16.83 21.01 0.55
N ILE A 57 17.43 21.47 1.65
CA ILE A 57 18.89 21.63 1.76
C ILE A 57 19.51 20.33 2.29
N VAL A 58 20.22 19.61 1.43
CA VAL A 58 20.90 18.36 1.78
C VAL A 58 22.29 18.29 1.14
N PRO A 59 23.21 17.45 1.67
CA PRO A 59 24.48 17.17 1.00
C PRO A 59 24.27 16.66 -0.43
N SER A 60 25.20 16.97 -1.32
CA SER A 60 25.15 16.54 -2.74
C SER A 60 24.99 15.03 -2.90
N THR A 61 25.60 14.24 -2.01
CA THR A 61 25.48 12.78 -2.00
C THR A 61 24.04 12.30 -1.78
N VAL A 62 23.28 12.98 -0.91
CA VAL A 62 21.87 12.66 -0.64
C VAL A 62 21.01 13.15 -1.80
N LYS A 63 21.27 14.36 -2.31
CA LYS A 63 20.58 14.91 -3.48
C LYS A 63 20.66 13.96 -4.68
N ASN A 64 21.85 13.48 -5.01
CA ASN A 64 22.06 12.53 -6.10
C ASN A 64 21.29 11.22 -5.92
N ARG A 65 21.15 10.72 -4.67
CA ARG A 65 20.36 9.51 -4.38
C ARG A 65 18.87 9.75 -4.59
N ILE A 66 18.37 10.91 -4.17
CA ILE A 66 16.98 11.33 -4.40
C ILE A 66 16.73 11.43 -5.91
N ASP A 67 17.59 12.14 -6.65
CA ASP A 67 17.48 12.31 -8.10
C ASP A 67 17.49 10.95 -8.82
N THR A 68 18.35 10.02 -8.41
CA THR A 68 18.40 8.66 -8.96
C THR A 68 17.08 7.92 -8.74
N ALA A 69 16.51 8.01 -7.52
CA ALA A 69 15.23 7.37 -7.21
C ALA A 69 14.08 8.01 -8.01
N LEU A 70 14.04 9.33 -8.13
CA LEU A 70 13.03 10.07 -8.90
C LEU A 70 13.11 9.76 -10.39
N ASN A 71 14.32 9.71 -10.96
CA ASN A 71 14.54 9.34 -12.35
C ASN A 71 14.06 7.92 -12.63
N ARG A 72 14.28 6.96 -11.70
CA ARG A 72 13.74 5.60 -11.85
C ARG A 72 12.22 5.57 -11.94
N ILE A 73 11.54 6.44 -11.20
CA ILE A 73 10.07 6.56 -11.24
C ILE A 73 9.63 7.22 -12.55
N LYS A 74 10.25 8.36 -12.91
CA LYS A 74 9.89 9.17 -14.08
C LYS A 74 10.11 8.44 -15.40
N TYR A 75 11.21 7.70 -15.52
CA TYR A 75 11.60 7.01 -16.74
C TYR A 75 11.26 5.51 -16.70
N HIS A 76 10.38 5.09 -15.78
CA HIS A 76 10.00 3.68 -15.62
C HIS A 76 9.51 3.06 -16.93
N ASP A 77 8.58 3.72 -17.63
CA ASP A 77 8.00 3.21 -18.87
C ASP A 77 9.06 3.07 -19.98
N ILE A 78 9.99 4.03 -20.10
CA ILE A 78 11.09 3.94 -21.07
C ILE A 78 11.98 2.73 -20.77
N LEU A 79 12.38 2.56 -19.51
CA LEU A 79 13.23 1.45 -19.10
C LEU A 79 12.52 0.10 -19.31
N TYR A 80 11.28 -0.04 -18.84
CA TYR A 80 10.59 -1.34 -18.85
C TYR A 80 9.96 -1.69 -20.18
N ASP A 81 9.41 -0.73 -20.92
CA ASP A 81 8.74 -0.99 -22.19
C ASP A 81 9.64 -0.78 -23.40
N GLN A 82 10.36 0.34 -23.49
CA GLN A 82 11.22 0.60 -24.65
C GLN A 82 12.51 -0.21 -24.61
N TRP A 83 13.18 -0.26 -23.47
CA TRP A 83 14.40 -1.07 -23.31
C TRP A 83 14.11 -2.53 -22.92
N ASN A 84 12.82 -2.88 -22.82
CA ASN A 84 12.33 -4.23 -22.57
C ASN A 84 12.86 -4.88 -21.27
N LEU A 85 13.12 -4.08 -20.24
CA LEU A 85 13.57 -4.59 -18.93
C LEU A 85 12.54 -5.51 -18.27
N LYS A 86 11.25 -5.38 -18.65
CA LYS A 86 10.17 -6.26 -18.21
C LYS A 86 10.38 -7.73 -18.56
N SER A 87 11.17 -8.04 -19.58
CA SER A 87 11.50 -9.42 -19.96
C SER A 87 12.39 -10.10 -18.90
N ILE A 88 13.18 -9.31 -18.18
CA ILE A 88 14.10 -9.77 -17.14
C ILE A 88 13.43 -9.67 -15.77
N ASP A 89 12.73 -8.56 -15.50
CA ASP A 89 11.98 -8.33 -14.26
C ASP A 89 10.52 -7.94 -14.54
N PRO A 90 9.60 -8.91 -14.61
CA PRO A 90 8.19 -8.63 -14.87
C PRO A 90 7.46 -7.89 -13.74
N ARG A 91 8.02 -7.83 -12.52
CA ARG A 91 7.33 -7.32 -11.31
C ARG A 91 7.81 -5.94 -10.86
N GLY A 92 8.81 -5.36 -11.52
CA GLY A 92 9.53 -4.15 -11.10
C GLY A 92 8.78 -2.81 -11.16
N LYS A 93 7.45 -2.79 -11.08
CA LYS A 93 6.64 -1.55 -11.13
C LYS A 93 6.59 -0.77 -9.80
N ARG A 94 7.27 -1.25 -8.76
CA ARG A 94 7.17 -0.70 -7.40
C ARG A 94 8.48 -0.05 -6.98
N THR A 95 8.39 1.12 -6.38
CA THR A 95 9.53 1.82 -5.78
C THR A 95 9.23 2.06 -4.31
N ALA A 96 10.19 1.73 -3.44
CA ALA A 96 10.16 2.03 -2.02
C ALA A 96 11.38 2.88 -1.66
N ILE A 97 11.17 3.95 -0.90
CA ILE A 97 12.23 4.87 -0.45
C ILE A 97 12.22 4.87 1.07
N ASN A 98 13.36 4.57 1.68
CA ASN A 98 13.53 4.61 3.13
C ASN A 98 14.31 5.87 3.53
N LEU A 99 13.68 6.75 4.30
CA LEU A 99 14.28 7.98 4.82
C LEU A 99 14.56 7.79 6.31
N PHE A 100 15.84 7.75 6.70
CA PHE A 100 16.26 7.45 8.08
C PHE A 100 17.26 8.50 8.61
N GLY A 101 17.37 8.59 9.94
CA GLY A 101 18.23 9.55 10.63
C GLY A 101 17.60 10.07 11.93
N LEU A 102 18.33 10.91 12.66
CA LEU A 102 17.89 11.53 13.93
C LEU A 102 16.58 12.32 13.79
N PRO A 103 15.76 12.45 14.85
CA PRO A 103 14.56 13.28 14.79
C PRO A 103 14.90 14.71 14.36
N GLY A 104 14.03 15.36 13.58
CA GLY A 104 14.24 16.72 13.08
C GLY A 104 15.10 16.87 11.82
N THR A 105 15.67 15.80 11.25
CA THR A 105 16.52 15.87 10.04
C THR A 105 15.75 15.96 8.72
N GLY A 106 14.49 16.43 8.72
CA GLY A 106 13.73 16.63 7.48
C GLY A 106 13.27 15.37 6.74
N LYS A 107 13.18 14.20 7.37
CA LYS A 107 12.67 12.96 6.72
C LYS A 107 11.25 13.13 6.18
N THR A 108 10.31 13.57 7.02
CA THR A 108 8.92 13.81 6.61
C THR A 108 8.83 14.91 5.56
N PHE A 109 9.64 15.96 5.71
CA PHE A 109 9.75 17.04 4.72
C PHE A 109 10.17 16.51 3.34
N CYS A 110 11.20 15.66 3.30
CA CYS A 110 11.68 15.05 2.06
C CYS A 110 10.62 14.15 1.41
N ALA A 111 9.82 13.42 2.20
CA ALA A 111 8.73 12.60 1.67
C ALA A 111 7.64 13.47 1.00
N GLU A 112 7.24 14.57 1.63
CA GLU A 112 6.30 15.54 1.04
C GLU A 112 6.87 16.19 -0.22
N ALA A 113 8.14 16.60 -0.20
CA ALA A 113 8.82 17.19 -1.34
C ALA A 113 8.90 16.24 -2.55
N ILE A 114 9.14 14.96 -2.31
CA ILE A 114 9.10 13.93 -3.37
C ILE A 114 7.69 13.80 -3.96
N ALA A 115 6.65 13.80 -3.13
CA ALA A 115 5.27 13.73 -3.60
C ALA A 115 4.90 14.94 -4.45
N HIS A 116 5.30 16.15 -4.03
CA HIS A 116 5.12 17.39 -4.77
C HIS A 116 5.81 17.33 -6.15
N PHE A 117 7.07 16.93 -6.19
CA PHE A 117 7.82 16.78 -7.45
C PHE A 117 7.17 15.79 -8.42
N LEU A 118 6.58 14.71 -7.92
CA LEU A 118 5.89 13.72 -8.75
C LEU A 118 4.46 14.12 -9.15
N GLY A 119 3.95 15.27 -8.66
CA GLY A 119 2.57 15.70 -8.86
C GLY A 119 1.56 14.69 -8.29
N LYS A 120 1.88 14.09 -7.13
CA LYS A 120 1.04 13.08 -6.47
C LYS A 120 0.60 13.58 -5.10
N LYS A 121 -0.64 13.23 -4.72
CA LYS A 121 -1.11 13.36 -3.34
C LYS A 121 -0.33 12.43 -2.43
N ILE A 122 -0.17 12.83 -1.17
CA ILE A 122 0.48 12.04 -0.13
C ILE A 122 -0.55 11.51 0.86
N ILE A 123 -0.40 10.25 1.28
CA ILE A 123 -1.20 9.68 2.36
C ILE A 123 -0.26 9.47 3.55
N LYS A 124 -0.61 10.07 4.69
CA LYS A 124 0.16 9.94 5.93
C LYS A 124 -0.56 8.97 6.84
N VAL A 125 0.14 7.92 7.25
CA VAL A 125 -0.40 6.94 8.19
C VAL A 125 0.29 7.15 9.52
N ASN A 126 -0.48 7.47 10.55
CA ASN A 126 -0.02 7.46 11.92
C ASN A 126 -0.31 6.09 12.55
N TYR A 127 0.69 5.51 13.23
CA TYR A 127 0.59 4.21 13.89
C TYR A 127 0.48 4.34 15.43
N ALA A 128 0.32 5.58 15.93
CA ALA A 128 0.13 5.86 17.36
C ALA A 128 -1.27 5.50 17.85
#